data_AF-A0A633DMD9-F1
#
_entry.id   AF-A0A633DMD9-F1
#
_cell.length_a   1.000
_cell.length_b   1.000
_cell.length_c   1.000
_cell.angle_alpha   90.00
_cell.angle_beta   90.00
_cell.angle_gamma   90.00
#
_symmetry.space_group_name_H-M   'P 1'
#
loop_
_entity.id
_entity.type
_entity.pdbx_description
1 polymer ?
#
loop_
_entity_poly.entity_id
_entity_poly.type
_entity_poly.pdbx_seq_one_letter_code
_entity_poly.pdbx_strand_id
1 'polypeptide(L)'
;MNKIYKLKYDRRRQQLVAVSELTTGAGKEATGQVCGLSDISSFRKLLGTLTPLAFLTGLIVSLLPGMALANPSLPTGGQIVAGQGSISTSGNQMTVNQNTQGMVTNWNSFDIGKNHTVQFV
;
A
#
# COMPACT_ATOMS: atom_id res chain seq x y z
N MET A 1 -26.85 -42.63 21.83
CA MET A 1 -27.33 -41.56 22.73
C MET A 1 -26.60 -40.27 22.35
N ASN A 2 -27.30 -39.28 21.78
CA ASN A 2 -26.66 -38.10 21.17
C ASN A 2 -26.63 -36.95 22.20
N LYS A 3 -25.46 -36.37 22.47
CA LYS A 3 -25.31 -35.25 23.42
C LYS A 3 -25.21 -33.95 22.65
N ILE A 4 -26.25 -33.11 22.73
CA ILE A 4 -26.25 -31.78 22.09
C ILE A 4 -25.75 -30.75 23.10
N TYR A 5 -24.58 -30.17 22.82
CA TYR A 5 -23.99 -29.10 23.63
C TYR A 5 -23.28 -28.09 22.73
N LYS A 6 -23.18 -26.84 23.20
CA LYS A 6 -22.43 -25.77 22.51
C LYS A 6 -21.10 -25.55 23.23
N LEU A 7 -20.00 -25.50 22.50
CA LEU A 7 -18.70 -25.09 23.04
C LEU A 7 -18.57 -23.57 22.95
N LYS A 8 -18.29 -22.91 24.07
CA LYS A 8 -17.98 -21.48 24.13
C LYS A 8 -16.54 -21.29 24.61
N TYR A 9 -15.80 -20.41 23.95
CA TYR A 9 -14.44 -20.06 24.33
C TYR A 9 -14.43 -19.01 25.44
N ASP A 10 -13.88 -19.34 26.60
CA ASP A 10 -13.67 -18.40 27.70
C ASP A 10 -12.27 -17.78 27.59
N ARG A 11 -12.22 -16.51 27.18
CA ARG A 11 -10.98 -15.76 26.99
C ARG A 11 -10.22 -15.52 28.30
N ARG A 12 -10.89 -15.53 29.46
CA ARG A 12 -10.21 -15.34 30.77
C ARG A 12 -9.46 -16.59 31.22
N ARG A 13 -9.92 -17.76 30.81
CA ARG A 13 -9.36 -19.06 31.21
C ARG A 13 -8.65 -19.80 30.08
N GLN A 14 -8.60 -19.19 28.89
CA GLN A 14 -8.02 -19.76 27.66
C GLN A 14 -8.42 -21.21 27.40
N GLN A 15 -9.70 -21.53 27.60
CA GLN A 15 -10.21 -22.89 27.42
C GLN A 15 -11.61 -22.89 26.79
N LEU A 16 -11.93 -24.01 26.14
CA LEU A 16 -13.26 -24.28 25.60
C LEU A 16 -14.13 -24.92 26.70
N VAL A 17 -15.22 -24.24 27.05
CA VAL A 17 -16.18 -24.71 28.06
C VAL A 17 -17.45 -25.20 27.37
N ALA A 18 -17.92 -26.39 27.74
CA ALA A 18 -19.19 -26.92 27.26
C ALA A 18 -20.36 -26.27 28.00
N VAL A 19 -21.33 -25.73 27.26
CA VAL A 19 -22.52 -25.06 27.81
C VAL A 19 -23.78 -25.67 27.21
N SER A 20 -24.89 -25.66 27.97
CA SER A 20 -26.19 -26.11 27.48
C SER A 20 -26.67 -25.24 26.33
N GLU A 21 -27.35 -25.84 25.35
CA GLU A 21 -27.78 -25.16 24.12
C GLU A 21 -28.81 -24.04 24.32
N LEU A 22 -29.49 -24.06 25.48
CA LEU A 22 -30.51 -23.10 25.90
C LEU A 22 -29.93 -21.76 26.37
N THR A 23 -28.60 -21.64 26.48
CA THR A 23 -27.99 -20.35 26.83
C THR A 23 -27.96 -19.42 25.61
N THR A 24 -28.50 -18.22 25.76
CA THR A 24 -28.38 -17.14 24.77
C THR A 24 -26.90 -16.77 24.61
N GLY A 25 -26.43 -16.64 23.37
CA GLY A 25 -25.07 -16.19 23.07
C GLY A 25 -24.87 -14.75 23.53
N ALA A 26 -23.76 -14.44 24.21
CA ALA A 26 -23.30 -13.06 24.28
C ALA A 26 -22.99 -12.63 22.84
N GLY A 27 -23.61 -11.54 22.39
CA GLY A 27 -23.64 -11.11 21.00
C GLY A 27 -22.27 -11.12 20.33
N LYS A 28 -22.23 -11.66 19.11
CA LYS A 28 -21.09 -11.57 18.22
C LYS A 28 -21.08 -10.17 17.63
N GLU A 29 -20.32 -9.25 18.20
CA GLU A 29 -20.00 -7.98 17.56
C GLU A 29 -19.10 -8.27 16.36
N ALA A 30 -19.71 -8.45 15.18
CA ALA A 30 -19.01 -8.59 13.91
C ALA A 30 -19.69 -7.74 12.82
N THR A 31 -19.02 -6.63 12.52
CA THR A 31 -18.79 -6.04 11.19
C THR A 31 -19.99 -5.61 10.35
N GLY A 32 -20.16 -4.29 10.23
CA GLY A 32 -20.91 -3.64 9.16
C GLY A 32 -20.68 -2.15 9.16
N GLN A 33 -19.93 -1.64 8.19
CA GLN A 33 -19.86 -0.21 7.89
C GLN A 33 -21.26 0.29 7.52
N VAL A 34 -21.76 1.27 8.27
CA VAL A 34 -22.78 2.20 7.80
C VAL A 34 -22.26 3.60 8.11
N CYS A 35 -21.93 4.35 7.06
CA CYS A 35 -21.57 5.76 7.16
C CYS A 35 -22.74 6.54 7.76
N GLY A 36 -22.59 6.98 9.01
CA GLY A 36 -23.56 7.82 9.71
C GLY A 36 -22.87 8.66 10.77
N LEU A 37 -22.83 9.97 10.54
CA LEU A 37 -22.14 11.01 11.31
C LEU A 37 -22.42 10.97 12.82
N SER A 38 -21.74 10.11 13.58
CA SER A 38 -21.91 10.04 15.04
C SER A 38 -20.67 9.60 15.85
N ASP A 39 -19.49 9.47 15.24
CA ASP A 39 -18.26 9.07 15.95
C ASP A 39 -17.39 10.25 16.43
N ILE A 40 -18.00 11.23 17.09
CA ILE A 40 -17.26 12.25 17.88
C ILE A 40 -16.88 11.68 19.28
N SER A 41 -17.33 10.47 19.62
CA SER A 41 -17.18 9.88 20.95
C SER A 41 -15.84 9.14 21.19
N SER A 42 -15.07 8.84 20.15
CA SER A 42 -13.75 8.18 20.28
C SER A 42 -12.62 9.15 20.65
N PHE A 43 -12.81 10.47 20.53
CA PHE A 43 -11.82 11.48 20.91
C PHE A 43 -11.79 11.82 22.42
N ARG A 44 -12.83 11.45 23.18
CA ARG A 44 -12.92 11.80 24.63
C ARG A 44 -12.43 10.70 25.58
N LYS A 45 -12.15 9.49 25.10
CA LYS A 45 -11.65 8.37 25.92
C LYS A 45 -10.14 8.14 25.85
N LEU A 46 -9.38 9.07 25.27
CA LEU A 46 -7.92 8.98 25.18
C LEU A 46 -7.21 10.23 25.73
N LEU A 47 -7.82 10.91 26.71
CA LEU A 47 -7.19 11.99 27.48
C LEU A 47 -6.79 11.57 28.92
N GLY A 48 -6.81 10.26 29.25
CA GLY A 48 -6.86 9.81 30.65
C GLY A 48 -5.69 9.00 31.20
N THR A 49 -4.65 8.66 30.44
CA THR A 49 -3.45 8.00 31.01
C THR A 49 -2.18 8.48 30.30
N LEU A 50 -1.63 9.58 30.80
CA LEU A 50 -0.30 10.06 30.43
C LEU A 50 0.74 9.07 30.94
N THR A 51 1.18 8.15 30.08
CA THR A 51 2.43 7.43 30.27
C THR A 51 3.53 8.18 29.49
N PRO A 52 4.56 8.74 30.15
CA PRO A 52 5.53 9.64 29.52
C PRO A 52 6.52 8.94 28.56
N LEU A 53 6.34 7.64 28.27
CA LEU A 53 7.28 6.86 27.47
C LEU A 53 6.83 6.62 26.01
N ALA A 54 5.56 6.87 25.68
CA ALA A 54 5.04 6.66 24.33
C ALA A 54 5.21 7.85 23.37
N PHE A 55 5.63 9.03 23.88
CA PHE A 55 5.86 10.21 23.05
C PHE A 55 7.17 10.14 22.24
N LEU A 56 8.12 9.29 22.64
CA LEU A 56 9.42 9.19 21.95
C LEU A 56 9.38 8.29 20.70
N THR A 57 8.44 7.35 20.62
CA THR A 57 8.36 6.38 19.51
C THR A 57 7.42 6.81 18.37
N GLY A 58 6.55 7.79 18.58
CA GLY A 58 5.67 8.33 17.54
C GLY A 58 6.35 9.36 16.62
N LEU A 59 7.44 9.98 17.06
CA LEU A 59 8.11 11.08 16.35
C LEU A 59 9.06 10.60 15.23
N ILE A 60 9.44 9.31 15.21
CA ILE A 60 10.47 8.81 14.27
C ILE A 60 9.87 8.35 12.93
N VAL A 61 8.59 7.98 12.88
CA VAL A 61 7.94 7.49 11.63
C VAL A 61 7.43 8.63 10.73
N SER A 62 7.26 9.85 11.25
CA SER A 62 6.82 11.00 10.45
C SER A 62 7.94 11.65 9.62
N LEU A 63 9.17 11.16 9.70
CA LEU A 63 10.34 11.71 9.01
C LEU A 63 10.85 10.86 7.83
N LEU A 64 10.10 9.85 7.40
CA LEU A 64 10.34 9.27 6.08
C LEU A 64 9.49 10.06 5.08
N PRO A 65 10.07 10.99 4.29
CA PRO A 65 9.40 11.41 3.06
C PRO A 65 9.13 10.11 2.30
N GLY A 66 7.85 9.77 2.15
CA GLY A 66 7.44 8.71 1.26
C GLY A 66 7.97 9.09 -0.11
N MET A 67 9.11 8.51 -0.48
CA MET A 67 9.58 8.53 -1.85
C MET A 67 8.56 7.69 -2.60
N ALA A 68 7.48 8.33 -3.00
CA ALA A 68 6.70 7.87 -4.13
C ALA A 68 7.73 7.77 -5.26
N LEU A 69 8.18 6.55 -5.51
CA LEU A 69 8.92 6.20 -6.71
C LEU A 69 7.95 6.49 -7.84
N ALA A 70 7.89 7.76 -8.27
CA ALA A 70 7.30 8.11 -9.53
C ALA A 70 8.06 7.25 -10.53
N ASN A 71 7.38 6.27 -11.12
CA ASN A 71 7.95 5.49 -12.22
C ASN A 71 8.61 6.50 -13.17
N PRO A 72 9.87 6.26 -13.59
CA PRO A 72 10.55 7.19 -14.48
C PRO A 72 9.65 7.43 -15.68
N SER A 73 9.23 8.69 -15.84
CA SER A 73 8.25 9.09 -16.84
C SER A 73 8.79 9.06 -18.28
N LEU A 74 10.06 8.70 -18.43
CA LEU A 74 10.77 8.52 -19.69
C LEU A 74 11.45 7.15 -19.70
N PRO A 75 11.67 6.54 -20.88
CA PRO A 75 12.44 5.32 -21.01
C PRO A 75 13.82 5.44 -20.33
N THR A 76 14.30 4.36 -19.73
CA THR A 76 15.57 4.36 -18.98
C THR A 76 16.48 3.20 -19.40
N GLY A 77 17.79 3.41 -19.26
CA GLY A 77 18.80 2.40 -19.59
C GLY A 77 18.87 2.06 -21.07
N GLY A 78 18.56 3.02 -21.95
CA GLY A 78 18.65 2.84 -23.40
C GLY A 78 20.09 2.61 -23.87
N GLN A 79 20.35 1.46 -24.48
CA GLN A 79 21.63 1.06 -25.05
C GLN A 79 21.42 0.64 -26.51
N ILE A 80 22.11 1.31 -27.43
CA ILE A 80 22.05 0.95 -28.86
C ILE A 80 22.91 -0.29 -29.08
N VAL A 81 22.29 -1.39 -29.48
CA VAL A 81 22.96 -2.69 -29.69
C VAL A 81 23.22 -3.02 -31.15
N ALA A 82 22.51 -2.37 -32.08
CA ALA A 82 22.76 -2.47 -33.52
C ALA A 82 22.35 -1.17 -34.23
N GLY A 83 23.01 -0.86 -35.34
CA GLY A 83 22.84 0.42 -36.05
C GLY A 83 23.64 1.55 -35.41
N GLN A 84 23.42 2.78 -35.87
CA GLN A 84 24.03 3.97 -35.28
C GLN A 84 22.98 5.05 -35.00
N GLY A 85 23.18 5.78 -33.91
CA GLY A 85 22.27 6.81 -33.47
C GLY A 85 22.70 7.40 -32.14
N SER A 86 21.86 8.28 -31.60
CA SER A 86 22.03 8.82 -30.26
C SER A 86 20.69 8.91 -29.52
N ILE A 87 20.75 8.82 -28.21
CA ILE A 87 19.60 8.99 -27.32
C ILE A 87 19.91 10.19 -26.45
N SER A 88 19.03 11.19 -26.47
CA SER A 88 19.16 12.41 -25.69
C SER A 88 17.85 12.68 -24.95
N THR A 89 17.97 13.25 -23.76
CA THR A 89 16.82 13.61 -22.92
C THR A 89 16.93 15.06 -22.52
N SER A 90 15.87 15.83 -22.75
CA SER A 90 15.76 17.23 -22.35
C SER A 90 14.42 17.45 -21.65
N GLY A 91 14.47 17.65 -20.34
CA GLY A 91 13.27 17.80 -19.51
C GLY A 91 12.32 16.61 -19.66
N ASN A 92 11.12 16.88 -20.18
CA ASN A 92 10.05 15.87 -20.35
C ASN A 92 10.06 15.21 -21.74
N GLN A 93 11.03 15.54 -22.60
CA GLN A 93 11.14 14.97 -23.95
C GLN A 93 12.41 14.14 -24.08
N MET A 94 12.28 12.95 -24.65
CA MET A 94 13.39 12.12 -25.11
C MET A 94 13.43 12.13 -26.64
N THR A 95 14.59 12.36 -27.21
CA THR A 95 14.83 12.28 -28.66
C THR A 95 15.80 11.16 -28.96
N VAL A 96 15.33 10.21 -29.76
CA VAL A 96 16.10 9.09 -30.29
C VAL A 96 16.41 9.41 -31.75
N ASN A 97 17.66 9.76 -32.03
CA ASN A 97 18.13 10.08 -33.36
C ASN A 97 18.73 8.82 -34.00
N GLN A 98 18.10 8.34 -35.07
CA GLN A 98 18.49 7.15 -35.79
C GLN A 98 19.24 7.55 -37.07
N ASN A 99 20.55 7.28 -37.10
CA ASN A 99 21.41 7.62 -38.24
C ASN A 99 21.43 6.53 -39.33
N THR A 100 20.91 5.33 -39.05
CA THR A 100 20.92 4.18 -39.96
C THR A 100 19.51 3.76 -40.37
N GLN A 101 19.36 3.01 -41.47
CA GLN A 101 18.04 2.54 -41.91
C GLN A 101 17.34 1.63 -40.88
N GLY A 102 18.13 0.89 -40.08
CA GLY A 102 17.64 0.15 -38.92
C GLY A 102 18.55 0.40 -37.73
N MET A 103 17.94 0.57 -36.55
CA MET A 103 18.62 0.68 -35.27
C MET A 103 17.87 -0.15 -34.24
N VAL A 104 18.61 -0.85 -33.39
CA VAL A 104 18.04 -1.66 -32.30
C VAL A 104 18.59 -1.12 -30.98
N THR A 105 17.68 -0.82 -30.07
CA THR A 105 17.99 -0.28 -28.75
C THR A 105 17.37 -1.17 -27.69
N ASN A 106 18.19 -1.64 -26.76
CA ASN A 106 17.73 -2.32 -25.56
C ASN A 106 17.41 -1.29 -24.48
N TRP A 107 16.26 -1.45 -23.82
CA TRP A 107 15.81 -0.59 -22.74
C TRP A 107 15.65 -1.42 -21.47
N ASN A 108 16.02 -0.85 -20.33
CA ASN A 108 15.75 -1.47 -19.03
C ASN A 108 14.27 -1.30 -18.65
N SER A 109 13.71 -0.12 -18.94
CA SER A 109 12.28 0.17 -18.88
C SER A 109 11.91 1.09 -20.03
N PHE A 110 10.77 0.82 -20.67
CA PHE A 110 10.21 1.71 -21.69
C PHE A 110 8.80 2.12 -21.26
N ASP A 111 8.74 3.26 -20.58
CA ASP A 111 7.49 3.85 -20.09
C ASP A 111 7.45 5.32 -20.52
N ILE A 112 6.27 5.80 -20.90
CA ILE A 112 6.03 7.19 -21.25
C ILE A 112 4.95 7.72 -20.32
N GLY A 113 5.37 8.53 -19.35
CA GLY A 113 4.48 9.15 -18.38
C GLY A 113 3.57 10.20 -19.02
N LYS A 114 2.51 10.58 -18.30
CA LYS A 114 1.64 11.69 -18.72
C LYS A 114 2.47 12.98 -18.88
N ASN A 115 2.21 13.74 -19.95
CA ASN A 115 2.96 14.95 -20.32
C ASN A 115 4.45 14.74 -20.67
N HIS A 116 4.87 13.50 -20.97
CA HIS A 116 6.18 13.18 -21.50
C HIS A 116 6.08 12.71 -22.94
N THR A 117 7.13 12.93 -23.72
CA THR A 117 7.14 12.62 -25.16
C THR A 117 8.44 11.92 -25.53
N VAL A 118 8.35 10.88 -26.34
CA VAL A 118 9.51 10.26 -27.00
C VAL A 118 9.38 10.50 -28.49
N GLN A 119 10.40 11.11 -29.08
CA GLN A 119 10.47 11.41 -30.51
C GLN A 119 11.57 10.58 -31.15
N PHE A 120 11.22 9.87 -32.22
CA PHE A 120 12.16 9.14 -33.08
C PHE A 120 12.37 9.98 -34.35
N VAL A 121 13.61 10.34 -34.64
CA VAL A 121 14.03 11.17 -35.79
C VAL A 121 15.10 10.49 -36.60
#